data_AF-A0A352WT47-F1
#
_entry.id   AF-A0A352WT47-F1
#
_cell.length_a   1.000
_cell.length_b   1.000
_cell.length_c   1.000
_cell.angle_alpha   90.00
_cell.angle_beta   90.00
_cell.angle_gamma   90.00
#
_symmetry.space_group_name_H-M   'P 1'
#
loop_
_entity.id
_entity.type
_entity.pdbx_description
1 polymer ?
#
loop_
_entity_poly.entity_id
_entity_poly.type
_entity_poly.pdbx_seq_one_letter_code
_entity_poly.pdbx_strand_id
1 'polypeptide(L)' 'MTHDFHNMEKKWQDRWDTGHAFEVKTDPSKKKFYALVEFPYPSGQGLHVGHPRSYTALDIVSRKRR' A
#
# COMPACT_ATOMS: atom_id res chain seq x y z
N MET A 1 12.63 -4.31 26.27
CA MET A 1 11.70 -5.10 25.44
C MET A 1 12.08 -4.90 24.00
N THR A 2 12.39 -5.99 23.29
CA THR A 2 12.73 -5.95 21.86
C THR A 2 11.44 -5.87 21.05
N HIS A 3 11.38 -4.98 20.06
CA HIS A 3 10.22 -4.85 19.19
C HIS A 3 10.32 -5.87 18.05
N ASP A 4 9.34 -6.76 17.94
CA ASP A 4 9.30 -7.80 16.90
C ASP A 4 8.55 -7.27 15.67
N PHE A 5 9.30 -6.66 14.76
CA PHE A 5 8.76 -6.13 13.51
C PHE A 5 8.21 -7.23 12.60
N HIS A 6 8.85 -8.39 12.54
CA HIS A 6 8.50 -9.44 11.58
C HIS A 6 7.09 -9.97 11.82
N ASN A 7 6.79 -10.34 13.06
CA ASN A 7 5.46 -10.85 13.41
C ASN A 7 4.39 -9.75 13.39
N MET A 8 4.75 -8.52 13.77
CA MET A 8 3.82 -7.39 13.76
C MET A 8 3.41 -6.98 12.34
N GLU A 9 4.38 -6.84 11.43
CA GLU A 9 4.11 -6.48 10.04
C GLU A 9 3.26 -7.54 9.34
N LYS A 10 3.64 -8.82 9.48
CA LYS A 10 2.89 -9.93 8.89
C LYS A 10 1.44 -9.97 9.39
N LYS A 11 1.23 -9.84 10.70
CA LYS A 11 -0.12 -9.82 11.30
C LYS A 11 -1.03 -8.76 10.67
N TRP A 12 -0.53 -7.56 10.43
CA TRP A 12 -1.33 -6.48 9.86
C TRP A 12 -1.55 -6.63 8.36
N GLN A 13 -0.55 -7.09 7.61
CA GLN A 13 -0.69 -7.42 6.20
C GLN A 13 -1.76 -8.50 6.00
N ASP A 14 -1.67 -9.62 6.73
CA ASP A 14 -2.65 -10.72 6.70
C ASP A 14 -4.07 -10.20 7.00
N ARG A 15 -4.23 -9.33 8.02
CA ARG A 15 -5.52 -8.75 8.39
C ARG A 15 -6.09 -7.84 7.29
N TRP A 16 -5.25 -7.07 6.62
CA TRP A 16 -5.71 -6.19 5.53
C TRP A 16 -6.11 -7.00 4.30
N ASP A 17 -5.37 -8.05 3.97
CA ASP A 17 -5.64 -8.90 2.82
C ASP A 17 -6.92 -9.71 3.02
N THR A 18 -7.04 -10.42 4.15
CA THR A 18 -8.25 -11.19 4.49
C THR A 18 -9.49 -10.31 4.61
N GLY A 19 -9.33 -9.06 5.05
CA GLY A 19 -10.42 -8.09 5.17
C GLY A 19 -10.69 -7.28 3.90
N HIS A 20 -9.99 -7.53 2.79
CA HIS A 20 -10.10 -6.75 1.55
C HIS A 20 -9.97 -5.23 1.80
N ALA A 21 -9.10 -4.84 2.73
CA ALA A 21 -9.13 -3.50 3.33
C ALA A 21 -8.86 -2.36 2.34
N PHE A 22 -8.27 -2.64 1.17
CA PHE A 22 -7.98 -1.65 0.14
C PHE A 22 -8.78 -1.88 -1.15
N GLU A 23 -9.71 -2.84 -1.17
CA GLU A 23 -10.65 -3.03 -2.27
C GLU A 23 -11.70 -1.91 -2.25
N VAL A 24 -11.99 -1.34 -3.42
CA VAL A 24 -12.94 -0.22 -3.55
C VAL A 24 -14.00 -0.54 -4.59
N LYS A 25 -15.22 -0.04 -4.34
CA LYS A 25 -16.33 -0.06 -5.29
C LYS A 25 -16.70 1.36 -5.68
N THR A 26 -17.28 1.53 -6.86
CA THR A 26 -17.85 2.82 -7.27
C THR A 26 -18.99 3.20 -6.33
N ASP A 27 -18.79 4.25 -5.55
CA ASP A 27 -19.78 4.80 -4.62
C ASP A 27 -19.95 6.30 -4.91
N PRO A 28 -21.01 6.72 -5.61
CA PRO A 28 -21.25 8.12 -5.96
C PRO A 28 -21.44 9.04 -4.75
N SER A 29 -21.72 8.48 -3.55
CA SER A 29 -21.89 9.28 -2.32
C SER A 29 -20.56 9.75 -1.72
N LYS A 30 -19.44 9.17 -2.14
CA LYS A 30 -18.10 9.46 -1.60
C LYS A 30 -17.29 10.32 -2.57
N LYS A 31 -16.43 11.17 -2.01
CA LYS A 31 -15.48 11.94 -2.80
C LYS A 31 -14.41 11.01 -3.36
N LYS A 32 -14.41 10.79 -4.67
CA LYS A 32 -13.42 9.94 -5.34
C LYS A 32 -12.00 10.51 -5.21
N PHE A 33 -11.04 9.61 -5.04
CA PHE A 33 -9.61 9.90 -5.12
C PHE A 33 -8.93 8.72 -5.80
N TYR A 34 -8.08 9.00 -6.80
CA TYR A 34 -7.30 7.98 -7.47
C TYR A 34 -5.82 8.34 -7.34
N ALA A 35 -5.10 7.53 -6.57
CA ALA A 35 -3.65 7.59 -6.49
C ALA A 35 -3.06 6.56 -7.46
N LEU A 36 -2.19 7.04 -8.36
CA LEU A 36 -1.45 6.22 -9.30
C LEU A 36 0.05 6.51 -9.15
N VAL A 37 0.85 5.46 -9.00
CA VAL A 37 2.30 5.52 -9.12
C VAL A 37 2.72 4.75 -10.36
N GLU A 38 3.83 5.15 -10.97
CA GLU A 38 4.33 4.53 -12.19
C GLU A 38 4.59 3.04 -11.95
N PHE A 39 3.97 2.18 -12.77
CA PHE A 39 4.21 0.74 -12.69
C PHE A 39 5.67 0.43 -13.07
N PRO A 40 6.35 -0.46 -12.33
CA PRO A 40 7.74 -0.75 -12.60
C PRO A 40 7.86 -1.63 -13.86
N TYR A 41 8.92 -1.41 -14.63
CA TYR A 41 9.32 -2.38 -15.65
C TYR A 41 9.78 -3.69 -14.99
N PRO A 42 9.47 -4.86 -15.55
CA PRO A 42 9.91 -6.15 -15.00
C PRO A 42 11.38 -6.43 -15.34
N SER A 43 12.28 -5.56 -14.90
CA SER A 43 13.67 -5.47 -15.38
C SER A 43 14.68 -6.34 -14.64
N GLY A 44 14.25 -7.33 -13.84
CA GLY A 44 15.14 -8.22 -13.08
C GLY A 44 14.82 -8.29 -11.59
N GLN A 45 15.86 -8.37 -10.74
CA GLN A 45 15.94 -8.81 -9.33
C GLN A 45 15.05 -8.07 -8.29
N GLY A 46 13.78 -7.80 -8.61
CA GLY A 46 12.81 -7.14 -7.74
C GLY A 46 12.87 -5.62 -7.76
N LEU A 47 12.45 -5.01 -6.65
CA LEU A 47 12.39 -3.56 -6.49
C LEU A 47 13.76 -3.02 -6.02
N HIS A 48 14.35 -2.09 -6.77
CA HIS A 48 15.44 -1.25 -6.25
C HIS A 48 14.92 -0.17 -5.29
N VAL A 49 15.80 0.43 -4.48
CA VAL A 49 15.49 1.44 -3.44
C VAL A 49 14.77 2.71 -3.93
N GLY A 50 14.72 2.92 -5.25
CA GLY A 50 13.96 4.02 -5.85
C GLY A 50 12.46 3.77 -5.86
N HIS A 51 12.01 2.51 -5.99
CA HIS A 51 10.58 2.19 -6.01
C HIS A 51 9.89 2.44 -4.66
N PRO A 52 10.45 1.99 -3.50
CA PRO A 52 9.83 2.30 -2.21
C PRO A 52 9.65 3.80 -1.98
N ARG A 53 10.54 4.64 -2.51
CA ARG A 53 10.42 6.10 -2.33
C ARG A 53 9.11 6.64 -2.89
N SER A 54 8.79 6.36 -4.16
CA SER A 54 7.55 6.83 -4.77
C SER A 54 6.34 6.07 -4.23
N TYR A 55 6.47 4.76 -4.01
CA TYR A 55 5.35 3.91 -3.57
C TYR A 55 4.91 4.24 -2.15
N THR A 56 5.86 4.38 -1.20
CA THR A 56 5.56 4.73 0.19
C THR A 56 4.98 6.14 0.30
N ALA A 57 5.55 7.12 -0.42
CA ALA A 57 5.03 8.49 -0.40
C ALA A 57 3.56 8.53 -0.86
N LEU A 58 3.24 7.80 -1.94
CA LEU A 58 1.88 7.77 -2.46
C LEU A 58 0.94 6.92 -1.60
N ASP A 59 1.40 5.82 -1.01
CA ASP A 59 0.63 5.02 -0.05
C ASP A 59 0.23 5.85 1.19
N ILE A 60 1.13 6.70 1.70
CA ILE A 60 0.82 7.65 2.79
C ILE A 60 -0.31 8.61 2.39
N VAL A 61 -0.24 9.19 1.19
CA VAL A 61 -1.30 10.08 0.69
C VAL A 61 -2.62 9.33 0.52
N SER A 62 -2.56 8.10 0.00
CA SER A 62 -3.72 7.23 -0.22
C SER A 62 -4.42 6.89 1.10
N ARG A 63 -3.66 6.53 2.13
CA ARG A 63 -4.17 6.27 3.49
C ARG A 63 -4.75 7.51 4.15
N LYS A 64 -4.16 8.70 3.94
CA LYS A 64 -4.68 9.97 4.47
C LYS A 64 -5.99 10.41 3.81
N ARG A 65 -6.20 10.02 2.54
CA ARG A 65 -7.40 10.38 1.76
C ARG A 65 -8.56 9.40 1.91
N ARG A 66 -8.30 8.23 2.50
CA ARG A 66 -9.29 7.20 2.79
C ARG A 66 -10.14 7.58 4.00
#